data_AF-A0A353RCQ3-F1
#
_entry.id   AF-A0A353RCQ3-F1
#
_cell.length_a   1.000
_cell.length_b   1.000
_cell.length_c   1.000
_cell.angle_alpha   90.00
_cell.angle_beta   90.00
_cell.angle_gamma   90.00
#
_symmetry.space_group_name_H-M   'P 1'
#
loop_
_entity.id
_entity.type
_entity.pdbx_description
1 polymer ?
#
loop_
_entity_poly.entity_id
_entity_poly.type
_entity_poly.pdbx_seq_one_letter_code
_entity_poly.pdbx_strand_id
1 'polypeptide(L)' 'MSEKLKIHSVRDAEFRRYGRVVRDFDCTQLLELLGRTPLPQEGTVYVASDEALEKLDAFKQIQSLEFGGIPIQIGYCNG' A
#
# COMPACT_ATOMS: atom_id res chain seq x y z
N MET A 1 -16.49 28.34 0.46
CA MET A 1 -17.13 27.25 1.23
C MET A 1 -16.51 25.95 0.76
N SER A 2 -15.64 25.32 1.56
CA SER A 2 -15.05 24.04 1.17
C SER A 2 -16.13 22.96 1.27
N GLU A 3 -16.55 22.37 0.15
CA GLU A 3 -17.46 21.24 0.17
C GLU A 3 -16.79 20.08 0.91
N LYS A 4 -17.47 19.50 1.90
CA LYS A 4 -16.97 18.31 2.59
C LYS A 4 -17.18 17.10 1.68
N LEU A 5 -16.09 16.56 1.15
CA LEU A 5 -16.08 15.25 0.49
C LEU A 5 -16.54 14.17 1.47
N LYS A 6 -17.54 13.39 1.08
CA LYS A 6 -17.94 12.19 1.81
C LYS A 6 -16.93 11.07 1.51
N ILE A 7 -16.22 10.59 2.54
CA ILE A 7 -15.33 9.44 2.42
C ILE A 7 -16.16 8.16 2.55
N HIS A 8 -16.23 7.39 1.47
CA HIS A 8 -16.88 6.08 1.43
C HIS A 8 -15.88 4.97 1.75
N SER A 9 -16.38 3.82 2.23
CA SER A 9 -15.54 2.65 2.42
C SER A 9 -15.21 2.00 1.07
N VAL A 10 -14.00 1.47 0.92
CA VAL A 10 -13.65 0.57 -0.19
C VAL A 10 -14.48 -0.73 -0.20
N ARG A 11 -15.24 -1.00 0.88
CA ARG A 11 -16.17 -2.13 0.99
C ARG A 11 -17.59 -1.79 0.50
N ASP A 12 -17.88 -0.53 0.22
CA ASP A 12 -19.21 -0.09 -0.22
C ASP A 12 -19.46 -0.48 -1.69
N ALA A 13 -20.74 -0.62 -2.06
CA ALA A 13 -21.12 -1.05 -3.41
C ALA A 13 -20.66 -0.05 -4.48
N GLU A 14 -20.58 1.23 -4.13
CA GLU A 14 -20.11 2.34 -4.94
C GLU A 14 -18.65 2.16 -5.41
N PHE A 15 -17.83 1.41 -4.65
CA PHE A 15 -16.43 1.16 -5.02
C PHE A 15 -16.27 0.16 -6.18
N ARG A 16 -17.28 -0.67 -6.47
CA ARG A 16 -17.20 -1.79 -7.44
C ARG A 16 -16.79 -1.36 -8.85
N ARG A 17 -17.08 -0.11 -9.23
CA ARG A 17 -16.70 0.43 -10.55
C ARG A 17 -15.23 0.83 -10.66
N TYR A 18 -14.54 0.96 -9.53
CA TYR A 18 -13.13 1.41 -9.45
C TYR A 18 -12.18 0.24 -9.19
N GLY A 19 -12.63 -0.81 -8.52
CA GLY A 19 -11.80 -1.98 -8.29
C GLY A 19 -12.38 -2.96 -7.27
N ARG A 20 -11.50 -3.79 -6.73
CA ARG A 20 -11.79 -4.77 -5.69
C ARG A 20 -10.75 -4.67 -4.57
N VAL A 21 -11.14 -5.09 -3.37
CA VAL A 21 -10.19 -5.30 -2.27
C VAL A 21 -9.55 -6.67 -2.45
N VAL A 22 -8.22 -6.71 -2.56
CA VAL A 22 -7.46 -7.97 -2.56
C VAL A 22 -7.20 -8.41 -1.11
N ARG A 23 -7.44 -9.68 -0.80
CA ARG A 23 -7.42 -10.20 0.59
C ARG A 23 -6.47 -11.37 0.80
N ASP A 24 -5.83 -11.84 -0.26
CA ASP A 24 -5.09 -13.11 -0.27
C ASP A 24 -3.62 -12.95 0.15
N PHE A 25 -3.25 -11.79 0.71
CA PHE A 25 -1.89 -11.49 1.17
C PHE A 25 -1.83 -11.28 2.68
N ASP A 26 -0.83 -11.91 3.30
CA ASP A 26 -0.48 -11.61 4.68
C ASP A 26 0.39 -10.34 4.71
N CYS A 27 -0.18 -9.26 5.24
CA CYS A 27 0.51 -7.97 5.37
C CYS A 27 1.20 -7.80 6.72
N THR A 28 1.25 -8.81 7.59
CA THR A 28 1.77 -8.66 8.96
C THR A 28 3.21 -8.13 8.98
N GLN A 29 4.12 -8.75 8.22
CA GLN A 29 5.52 -8.30 8.16
C GLN A 29 5.69 -6.94 7.49
N LEU A 30 4.84 -6.61 6.51
CA LEU A 30 4.82 -5.27 5.89
C LEU A 30 4.50 -4.21 6.95
N LEU A 31 3.46 -4.44 7.74
CA LEU A 31 3.04 -3.51 8.80
C LEU A 31 4.10 -3.36 9.89
N GLU A 32 4.76 -4.45 10.29
CA GLU A 32 5.85 -4.41 11.27
C GLU A 32 7.05 -3.57 10.81
N LEU A 33 7.47 -3.71 9.54
CA LEU A 33 8.55 -2.90 8.98
C LEU A 33 8.13 -1.44 8.78
N LEU A 34 6.94 -1.19 8.23
CA LEU A 34 6.41 0.16 8.04
C LEU A 34 6.27 0.91 9.37
N GLY A 35 5.92 0.22 10.46
CA GLY A 35 5.88 0.83 11.79
C GLY A 35 7.22 1.37 12.31
N ARG A 36 8.34 1.01 11.67
CA ARG A 36 9.69 1.51 12.00
C ARG A 36 10.16 2.61 11.05
N THR A 37 9.39 2.94 10.02
CA THR A 37 9.75 3.98 9.05
C THR A 37 9.53 5.38 9.62
N PRO A 38 10.27 6.41 9.16
CA PRO A 38 10.15 7.76 9.69
C PRO A 38 8.76 8.35 9.44
N LEU A 39 8.14 8.93 10.47
CA LEU A 39 6.94 9.75 10.34
C LEU A 39 7.31 11.21 10.65
N PRO A 40 7.61 12.02 9.63
CA PRO A 40 8.07 13.39 9.86
C PRO A 40 6.95 14.26 10.45
N GLN A 41 7.31 15.20 11.34
CA GLN A 41 6.34 16.18 11.89
C GLN A 41 5.96 17.25 10.85
N GLU A 42 6.82 17.49 9.87
CA GLU A 42 6.63 18.45 8.80
C GLU A 42 7.02 17.83 7.45
N GLY A 43 6.19 18.02 6.43
CA GLY A 43 6.43 17.53 5.08
C GLY A 43 6.12 16.04 4.91
N THR A 44 6.67 15.44 3.84
CA THR A 44 6.44 14.03 3.49
C THR A 44 7.76 13.35 3.13
N VAL A 45 7.98 12.13 3.60
CA VAL A 45 9.03 11.24 3.12
C VAL A 45 8.43 10.29 2.08
N TYR A 46 9.03 10.23 0.90
CA TYR A 46 8.63 9.31 -0.17
C TYR A 46 9.81 8.43 -0.57
N VAL A 47 9.63 7.11 -0.45
CA VAL A 47 10.57 6.08 -0.88
C VAL A 47 9.84 5.19 -1.86
N ALA A 48 10.19 5.23 -3.15
CA ALA A 48 9.48 4.47 -4.19
C ALA A 48 9.75 2.96 -4.13
N SER A 49 10.96 2.59 -3.74
CA SER A 49 11.48 1.22 -3.73
C SER A 49 12.34 1.09 -2.47
N ASP A 50 11.85 0.31 -1.52
CA ASP A 50 12.51 0.03 -0.26
C ASP A 50 13.00 -1.41 -0.25
N GLU A 51 14.32 -1.58 -0.12
CA GLU A 51 14.97 -2.89 -0.21
C GLU A 51 14.49 -3.86 0.89
N ALA A 52 14.11 -3.36 2.07
CA ALA A 52 13.66 -4.22 3.17
C ALA A 52 12.24 -4.73 2.90
N LEU A 53 11.35 -3.89 2.36
CA LEU A 53 10.00 -4.30 1.95
C LEU A 53 10.04 -5.27 0.75
N GLU A 54 10.91 -5.02 -0.23
CA GLU A 54 11.07 -5.87 -1.44
C GLU A 54 11.65 -7.26 -1.14
N LYS A 55 12.29 -7.45 0.01
CA LYS A 55 12.80 -8.75 0.46
C LYS A 55 11.73 -9.65 1.09
N LEU A 56 10.56 -9.11 1.43
CA LEU A 56 9.48 -9.87 2.08
C LEU A 56 8.79 -10.85 1.12
N ASP A 57 8.23 -11.93 1.67
CA ASP A 57 7.47 -12.89 0.87
C ASP A 57 6.19 -12.29 0.27
N ALA A 58 5.58 -11.32 0.96
CA ALA A 58 4.44 -10.57 0.44
C ALA A 58 4.76 -9.87 -0.90
N PHE A 59 5.97 -9.33 -1.06
CA PHE A 59 6.39 -8.69 -2.32
C PHE A 59 6.41 -9.70 -3.48
N LYS A 60 7.00 -10.87 -3.26
CA LYS A 60 7.05 -11.96 -4.26
C LYS A 60 5.65 -12.45 -4.63
N GLN A 61 4.77 -12.60 -3.64
CA GLN A 61 3.39 -13.02 -3.86
C GLN A 61 2.62 -11.98 -4.68
N ILE A 62 2.69 -10.71 -4.31
CA ILE A 62 2.01 -9.62 -5.02
C ILE A 62 2.53 -9.52 -6.46
N GLN A 63 3.85 -9.56 -6.64
CA GLN A 63 4.49 -9.54 -7.96
C GLN A 63 3.96 -10.68 -8.85
N SER A 64 3.94 -11.90 -8.33
CA SER A 64 3.55 -13.07 -9.12
C SER A 64 2.05 -13.13 -9.37
N LEU A 65 1.21 -12.80 -8.38
CA LEU A 65 -0.23 -13.07 -8.41
C LEU A 65 -1.04 -11.89 -8.96
N GLU A 66 -0.69 -10.64 -8.62
CA GLU A 66 -1.47 -9.47 -9.06
C GLU A 66 -0.84 -8.75 -10.26
N PHE A 67 0.48 -8.87 -10.43
CA PHE A 67 1.21 -8.21 -11.53
C PHE A 67 1.68 -9.17 -12.62
N GLY A 68 1.34 -10.46 -12.53
CA GLY A 68 1.68 -11.44 -13.56
C GLY A 68 3.19 -11.66 -13.74
N GLY A 69 3.97 -11.43 -12.68
CA GLY A 69 5.41 -11.67 -12.66
C GLY A 69 6.28 -10.58 -13.29
N ILE A 70 5.72 -9.45 -13.70
CA ILE A 70 6.53 -8.33 -14.19
C ILE A 70 7.33 -7.68 -13.04
N PRO A 71 8.44 -6.98 -13.32
CA PRO A 71 9.14 -6.19 -12.31
C PRO A 71 8.22 -5.13 -11.68
N ILE A 72 8.20 -5.04 -10.36
CA ILE A 72 7.46 -4.04 -9.59
C ILE A 72 8.37 -3.43 -8.50
N GLN A 73 7.89 -2.38 -7.85
CA GLN A 73 8.54 -1.76 -6.68
C GLN A 73 7.53 -1.67 -5.54
N ILE A 74 8.02 -1.78 -4.31
CA ILE A 74 7.23 -1.46 -3.11
C ILE A 74 8.01 -0.50 -2.22
N GLY A 75 7.32 0.51 -1.72
CA GLY A 75 7.90 1.58 -0.93
C GLY A 75 6.85 2.23 -0.02
N TYR A 76 7.15 3.40 0.53
CA TYR A 76 6.28 4.08 1.48
C TYR A 76 6.25 5.60 1.30
N CYS A 77 5.15 6.20 1.75
CA CYS A 77 4.96 7.65 1.80
C CYS A 77 4.38 8.01 3.18
N ASN A 78 5.11 8.80 3.97
CA ASN A 78 4.73 9.16 5.33
C ASN A 78 4.76 10.69 5.51
N GLY A 79 3.71 11.26 6.11
CA GLY A 79 3.58 12.67 6.48
C GLY A 79 2.24 12.93 7.15
#